data_AF-A0A937PSE2-F1
#
_entry.id   AF-A0A937PSE2-F1
#
_cell.length_a   1.000
_cell.length_b   1.000
_cell.length_c   1.000
_cell.angle_alpha   90.00
_cell.angle_beta   90.00
_cell.angle_gamma   90.00
#
_symmetry.space_group_name_H-M   'P 1'
#
loop_
_entity.id
_entity.type
_entity.pdbx_description
1 polymer ?
#
loop_
_entity_poly.entity_id
_entity_poly.type
_entity_poly.pdbx_seq_one_letter_code
_entity_poly.pdbx_strand_id
1 'polypeptide(L)'
;MLSTTDCINRIQALLDSGGEVTRERVAELVWAYAAYCRQVGDKSRQCLDLLRQGRRAEARKFAKEAPDLEQELDLLDFPERDQWLDLCEGAGLPVRQSVDIQAARSIIQEVYGESGHMDQLLRRFRRMSLGQAPLADRLRVLRSIQRADPDHDFWEADVRAYESARLEELVGEAKEADTRGDLAEIEQILGELRGGEWLTSPAAHTNAIDK
;
A
#
# COMPACT_ATOMS: atom_id res chain seq x y z
N MET A 1 25.08 12.48 16.92
CA MET A 1 25.30 11.60 15.76
C MET A 1 25.72 12.48 14.59
N LEU A 2 26.60 12.00 13.72
CA LEU A 2 26.89 12.67 12.45
C LEU A 2 25.57 12.79 11.64
N SER A 3 25.45 13.77 10.75
CA SER A 3 24.37 13.76 9.75
C SER A 3 24.74 12.85 8.58
N THR A 4 23.75 12.38 7.80
CA THR A 4 24.01 11.59 6.58
C THR A 4 24.94 12.37 5.64
N THR A 5 24.68 13.66 5.44
CA THR A 5 25.53 14.56 4.65
C THR A 5 26.97 14.60 5.16
N ASP A 6 27.19 14.73 6.48
CA ASP A 6 28.55 14.73 7.04
C ASP A 6 29.27 13.40 6.83
N CYS A 7 28.55 12.28 6.89
CA CYS A 7 29.11 10.97 6.61
C CYS A 7 29.56 10.86 5.15
N ILE A 8 28.72 11.25 4.20
CA ILE A 8 29.05 11.21 2.76
C ILE A 8 30.20 12.15 2.43
N ASN A 9 30.18 13.39 2.95
CA ASN A 9 31.28 14.34 2.75
C ASN A 9 32.63 13.79 3.25
N ARG A 10 32.63 13.08 4.39
CA ARG A 10 33.85 12.44 4.92
C ARG A 10 34.31 11.26 4.06
N ILE A 11 33.39 10.50 3.49
CA ILE A 11 33.70 9.42 2.54
C ILE A 11 34.35 10.01 1.28
N GLN A 12 33.73 11.04 0.68
CA GLN A 12 34.28 11.70 -0.51
C GLN A 12 35.65 12.32 -0.23
N ALA A 13 35.81 13.04 0.88
CA ALA A 13 37.11 13.58 1.27
C ALA A 13 38.18 12.50 1.51
N LEU A 14 37.80 11.32 2.01
CA LEU A 14 38.71 10.18 2.16
C LEU A 14 39.17 9.64 0.80
N LEU A 15 38.23 9.47 -0.15
CA LEU A 15 38.51 8.98 -1.50
C LEU A 15 39.35 9.97 -2.31
N ASP A 16 39.09 11.27 -2.16
CA ASP A 16 39.85 12.34 -2.82
C ASP A 16 41.24 12.52 -2.20
N SER A 17 41.39 12.21 -0.90
CA SER A 17 42.68 12.28 -0.25
C SER A 17 43.60 11.19 -0.76
N GLY A 18 44.53 11.53 -1.66
CA GLY A 18 45.67 10.67 -2.04
C GLY A 18 46.69 10.42 -0.92
N GLY A 19 46.29 10.59 0.34
CA GLY A 19 47.11 10.35 1.54
C GLY A 19 46.94 8.94 2.10
N GLU A 20 47.51 8.71 3.28
CA GLU A 20 47.48 7.40 3.93
C GLU A 20 46.07 7.09 4.49
N VAL A 21 45.32 6.25 3.77
CA VAL A 21 44.02 5.73 4.19
C VAL A 21 44.24 4.64 5.25
N THR A 22 43.95 4.94 6.51
CA THR A 22 44.06 3.94 7.60
C THR A 22 42.79 3.11 7.73
N ARG A 23 42.95 1.83 8.10
CA ARG A 23 41.84 0.89 8.29
C ARG A 23 40.83 1.38 9.33
N GLU A 24 41.31 2.03 10.38
CA GLU A 24 40.49 2.55 11.47
C GLU A 24 39.54 3.66 10.99
N ARG A 25 40.03 4.57 10.12
CA ARG A 25 39.20 5.65 9.55
C ARG A 25 38.14 5.09 8.59
N VAL A 26 38.51 4.09 7.78
CA VAL A 26 37.55 3.40 6.90
C VAL A 26 36.49 2.69 7.75
N ALA A 27 36.89 2.00 8.82
CA ALA A 27 35.97 1.27 9.69
C ALA A 27 34.91 2.18 10.34
N GLU A 28 35.31 3.34 10.87
CA GLU A 28 34.36 4.31 11.45
C GLU A 28 33.28 4.74 10.43
N LEU A 29 33.70 5.08 9.22
CA LEU A 29 32.80 5.53 8.15
C LEU A 29 31.93 4.38 7.60
N VAL A 30 32.44 3.16 7.55
CA VAL A 30 31.67 1.96 7.17
C VAL A 30 30.49 1.75 8.11
N TRP A 31 30.72 1.84 9.42
CA TRP A 31 29.65 1.66 10.41
C TRP A 31 28.58 2.75 10.31
N ALA A 32 29.01 4.01 10.14
CA ALA A 32 28.11 5.13 9.96
C ALA A 32 27.27 4.99 8.68
N TYR A 33 27.92 4.75 7.54
CA TYR A 33 27.27 4.54 6.25
C TYR A 33 26.26 3.38 6.28
N ALA A 34 26.65 2.24 6.86
CA ALA A 34 25.77 1.08 6.99
C ALA A 34 24.55 1.36 7.87
N ALA A 35 24.68 2.22 8.90
CA ALA A 35 23.56 2.62 9.73
C ALA A 35 22.52 3.44 8.94
N TYR A 36 22.97 4.39 8.11
CA TYR A 36 22.06 5.16 7.26
C TYR A 36 21.40 4.29 6.18
N CYS A 37 22.15 3.37 5.56
CA CYS A 37 21.57 2.42 4.61
C CYS A 37 20.48 1.56 5.25
N ARG A 38 20.68 1.07 6.47
CA ARG A 38 19.63 0.36 7.22
C ARG A 38 18.42 1.24 7.47
N GLN A 39 18.61 2.46 7.95
CA GLN A 39 17.52 3.39 8.26
C GLN A 39 16.66 3.69 7.02
N VAL A 40 17.30 3.99 5.88
CA VAL A 40 16.60 4.22 4.61
C VAL A 40 15.90 2.95 4.12
N GLY A 41 16.55 1.78 4.25
CA GLY A 41 15.96 0.50 3.88
C GLY A 41 14.75 0.11 4.73
N ASP A 42 14.80 0.32 6.05
CA ASP A 42 13.69 0.10 6.98
C ASP A 42 12.52 1.03 6.66
N LYS A 43 12.80 2.31 6.43
CA LYS A 43 11.80 3.32 6.09
C LYS A 43 11.13 3.02 4.74
N SER A 44 11.91 2.59 3.74
CA SER A 44 11.40 2.17 2.43
C SER A 44 10.46 0.95 2.55
N ARG A 45 10.82 -0.04 3.37
CA ARG A 45 9.95 -1.20 3.64
C ARG A 45 8.63 -0.80 4.28
N GLN A 46 8.65 0.11 5.25
CA GLN A 46 7.42 0.61 5.88
C GLN A 46 6.53 1.40 4.92
N CYS A 47 7.12 2.21 4.02
CA CYS A 47 6.36 2.85 2.93
C CYS A 47 5.67 1.80 2.04
N LEU A 48 6.38 0.73 1.66
CA LEU A 48 5.83 -0.35 0.85
C LEU A 48 4.68 -1.08 1.55
N ASP A 49 4.80 -1.35 2.84
CA ASP A 49 3.73 -1.98 3.62
C ASP A 49 2.47 -1.09 3.70
N LEU A 50 2.64 0.22 3.83
CA LEU A 50 1.53 1.18 3.77
C LEU A 50 0.88 1.23 2.38
N LEU A 51 1.66 1.14 1.31
CA LEU A 51 1.14 1.06 -0.06
C LEU A 51 0.32 -0.22 -0.28
N ARG A 52 0.82 -1.38 0.18
CA ARG A 52 0.11 -2.67 0.13
C ARG A 52 -1.22 -2.65 0.89
N GLN A 53 -1.32 -1.85 1.94
CA GLN A 53 -2.56 -1.65 2.71
C GLN A 53 -3.51 -0.61 2.07
N GLY A 54 -3.18 -0.04 0.91
CA GLY A 54 -3.93 1.05 0.28
C GLY A 54 -3.84 2.39 1.03
N ARG A 55 -2.91 2.52 1.99
CA ARG A 55 -2.73 3.70 2.86
C ARG A 55 -1.72 4.70 2.28
N ARG A 56 -1.83 5.01 0.98
CA ARG A 56 -0.89 5.87 0.26
C ARG A 56 -0.71 7.28 0.83
N ALA A 57 -1.77 7.87 1.40
CA ALA A 57 -1.67 9.19 2.04
C ALA A 57 -0.74 9.16 3.27
N GLU A 58 -0.79 8.05 4.01
CA GLU A 58 0.07 7.83 5.17
C GLU A 58 1.49 7.48 4.73
N ALA A 59 1.65 6.68 3.67
CA ALA A 59 2.95 6.43 3.05
C ALA A 59 3.64 7.74 2.62
N ARG A 60 2.89 8.65 1.98
CA ARG A 60 3.40 9.97 1.58
C ARG A 60 3.84 10.82 2.77
N LYS A 61 3.01 10.87 3.81
CA LYS A 61 3.34 11.61 5.03
C LYS A 61 4.59 11.02 5.69
N PHE A 62 4.64 9.70 5.82
CA PHE A 62 5.74 8.97 6.44
C PHE A 62 7.05 9.14 5.66
N ALA A 63 7.01 9.08 4.33
CA ALA A 63 8.18 9.34 3.48
C ALA A 63 8.74 10.76 3.69
N LYS A 64 7.88 11.78 3.83
CA LYS A 64 8.28 13.18 4.10
C LYS A 64 8.65 13.48 5.56
N GLU A 65 8.26 12.64 6.51
CA GLU A 65 8.61 12.83 7.92
C GLU A 65 10.14 12.78 8.09
N ALA A 66 10.71 13.63 8.93
CA ALA A 66 12.17 13.74 9.04
C ALA A 66 12.80 12.42 9.57
N PRO A 67 13.92 11.95 8.96
CA PRO A 67 14.57 12.50 7.77
C PRO A 67 13.81 12.15 6.48
N ASP A 68 13.69 13.10 5.56
CA ASP A 68 12.97 12.93 4.29
C ASP A 68 13.61 11.80 3.46
N LEU A 69 12.82 10.78 3.11
CA LEU A 69 13.33 9.56 2.48
C LEU A 69 13.95 9.82 1.09
N GLU A 70 13.39 10.77 0.34
CA GLU A 70 13.86 11.13 -1.00
C GLU A 70 15.22 11.83 -0.92
N GLN A 71 15.33 12.79 0.00
CA GLN A 71 16.59 13.51 0.26
C GLN A 71 17.70 12.56 0.74
N GLU A 72 17.38 11.65 1.66
CA GLU A 72 18.35 10.67 2.16
C GLU A 72 18.81 9.70 1.06
N LEU A 73 17.90 9.28 0.17
CA LEU A 73 18.29 8.45 -0.97
C LEU A 73 19.19 9.19 -1.94
N ASP A 74 18.92 10.46 -2.23
CA ASP A 74 19.77 11.27 -3.10
C ASP A 74 21.18 11.46 -2.51
N LEU A 75 21.31 11.57 -1.17
CA LEU A 75 22.61 11.60 -0.51
C LEU A 75 23.35 10.25 -0.58
N LEU A 76 22.62 9.14 -0.43
CA LEU A 76 23.21 7.79 -0.50
C LEU A 76 23.57 7.37 -1.93
N ASP A 77 23.00 8.01 -2.96
CA ASP A 77 23.22 7.78 -4.39
C ASP A 77 24.29 8.72 -4.97
N PHE A 78 25.43 8.82 -4.27
CA PHE A 78 26.55 9.69 -4.69
C PHE A 78 27.45 8.99 -5.72
N PRO A 79 28.13 9.74 -6.61
CA PRO A 79 28.87 9.17 -7.74
C PRO A 79 30.01 8.22 -7.35
N GLU A 80 30.70 8.51 -6.25
CA GLU A 80 31.85 7.74 -5.78
C GLU A 80 31.46 6.49 -4.96
N ARG A 81 30.17 6.15 -4.90
CA ARG A 81 29.66 5.05 -4.08
C ARG A 81 30.30 3.71 -4.41
N ASP A 82 30.46 3.39 -5.69
CA ASP A 82 31.05 2.10 -6.07
C ASP A 82 32.53 2.03 -5.66
N GLN A 83 33.27 3.14 -5.81
CA GLN A 83 34.66 3.23 -5.33
C GLN A 83 34.76 3.07 -3.82
N TRP A 84 33.80 3.64 -3.08
CA TRP A 84 33.70 3.45 -1.63
C TRP A 84 33.47 1.98 -1.27
N LEU A 85 32.56 1.28 -1.96
CA LEU A 85 32.27 -0.13 -1.72
C LEU A 85 33.50 -1.01 -2.02
N ASP A 86 34.19 -0.74 -3.12
CA ASP A 86 35.43 -1.43 -3.50
C ASP A 86 36.54 -1.23 -2.44
N LEU A 87 36.70 0.00 -1.93
CA LEU A 87 37.66 0.31 -0.87
C LEU A 87 37.34 -0.47 0.41
N CYS A 88 36.06 -0.56 0.77
CA CYS A 88 35.63 -1.31 1.95
C CYS A 88 35.88 -2.81 1.81
N GLU A 89 35.58 -3.36 0.63
CA GLU A 89 35.86 -4.76 0.30
C GLU A 89 37.36 -5.05 0.37
N GLY A 90 38.19 -4.20 -0.25
CA GLY A 90 39.64 -4.31 -0.22
C GLY A 90 40.23 -4.20 1.20
N ALA A 91 39.61 -3.43 2.09
CA ALA A 91 39.99 -3.33 3.50
C ALA A 91 39.48 -4.49 4.38
N GLY A 92 38.75 -5.45 3.81
CA GLY A 92 38.14 -6.57 4.54
C GLY A 92 37.03 -6.12 5.50
N LEU A 93 36.39 -4.98 5.22
CA LEU A 93 35.30 -4.40 5.98
C LEU A 93 33.99 -4.65 5.23
N PRO A 94 33.24 -5.71 5.54
CA PRO A 94 32.08 -6.09 4.74
C PRO A 94 30.95 -5.06 4.88
N VAL A 95 30.73 -4.25 3.85
CA VAL A 95 29.53 -3.41 3.69
C VAL A 95 28.39 -4.28 3.15
N ARG A 96 27.96 -5.28 3.93
CA ARG A 96 26.92 -6.25 3.51
C ARG A 96 25.49 -5.68 3.47
N GLN A 97 25.30 -4.39 3.77
CA GLN A 97 23.97 -3.80 3.94
C GLN A 97 23.84 -2.49 3.16
N SER A 98 24.24 -2.50 1.88
CA SER A 98 23.89 -1.42 0.97
C SER A 98 22.37 -1.42 0.79
N VAL A 99 21.72 -0.27 0.98
CA VAL A 99 20.34 -0.10 0.54
C VAL A 99 20.27 -0.34 -0.97
N ASP A 100 19.28 -1.09 -1.42
CA ASP A 100 18.95 -1.15 -2.84
C ASP A 100 18.30 0.17 -3.24
N ILE A 101 19.13 1.09 -3.76
CA ILE A 101 18.72 2.44 -4.14
C ILE A 101 17.65 2.39 -5.22
N GLN A 102 17.75 1.46 -6.17
CA GLN A 102 16.78 1.36 -7.26
C GLN A 102 15.42 0.88 -6.76
N ALA A 103 15.39 -0.15 -5.91
CA ALA A 103 14.15 -0.59 -5.27
C ALA A 103 13.52 0.52 -4.41
N ALA A 104 14.33 1.24 -3.63
CA ALA A 104 13.86 2.34 -2.79
C ALA A 104 13.32 3.52 -3.64
N ARG A 105 13.98 3.87 -4.75
CA ARG A 105 13.50 4.88 -5.71
C ARG A 105 12.17 4.47 -6.36
N SER A 106 12.01 3.20 -6.74
CA SER A 106 10.73 2.68 -7.26
C SER A 106 9.60 2.85 -6.24
N ILE A 107 9.86 2.57 -4.96
CA ILE A 107 8.86 2.77 -3.90
C ILE A 107 8.50 4.26 -3.78
N ILE A 108 9.47 5.18 -3.84
CA ILE A 108 9.18 6.62 -3.83
C ILE A 108 8.31 7.05 -5.00
N GLN A 109 8.62 6.58 -6.20
CA GLN A 109 7.78 6.85 -7.38
C GLN A 109 6.36 6.31 -7.17
N GLU A 110 6.24 5.13 -6.57
CA GLU A 110 4.94 4.58 -6.19
C GLU A 110 4.29 5.30 -5.00
N VAL A 111 5.02 6.02 -4.16
CA VAL A 111 4.41 6.83 -3.09
C VAL A 111 3.82 8.12 -3.68
N TYR A 112 4.56 8.78 -4.58
CA TYR A 112 4.21 10.10 -5.11
C TYR A 112 3.46 10.09 -6.44
N GLY A 113 3.48 8.98 -7.18
CA GLY A 113 2.83 8.85 -8.48
C GLY A 113 1.32 9.09 -8.44
N GLU A 114 0.72 9.28 -9.60
CA GLU A 114 -0.74 9.42 -9.73
C GLU A 114 -1.45 8.14 -9.26
N SER A 115 -2.58 8.32 -8.58
CA SER A 115 -3.35 7.19 -8.05
C SER A 115 -3.89 6.31 -9.18
N GLY A 116 -3.46 5.05 -9.18
CA GLY A 116 -3.99 4.02 -10.05
C GLY A 116 -5.49 3.80 -9.86
N HIS A 117 -6.09 3.04 -10.78
CA HIS A 117 -7.52 2.73 -10.78
C HIS A 117 -8.01 2.15 -9.42
N MET A 118 -7.21 1.27 -8.81
CA MET A 118 -7.52 0.65 -7.51
C MET A 118 -7.67 1.69 -6.39
N ASP A 119 -6.72 2.61 -6.25
CA ASP A 119 -6.77 3.69 -5.26
C ASP A 119 -8.05 4.52 -5.38
N GLN A 120 -8.51 4.76 -6.62
CA GLN A 120 -9.73 5.51 -6.88
C GLN A 120 -10.97 4.73 -6.43
N LEU A 121 -11.01 3.41 -6.68
CA LEU A 121 -12.08 2.53 -6.21
C LEU A 121 -12.13 2.47 -4.68
N LEU A 122 -10.99 2.27 -4.01
CA LEU A 122 -10.90 2.22 -2.55
C LEU A 122 -11.35 3.54 -1.90
N ARG A 123 -10.92 4.68 -2.44
CA ARG A 123 -11.38 6.00 -1.97
C ARG A 123 -12.87 6.19 -2.16
N ARG A 124 -13.41 5.78 -3.32
CA ARG A 124 -14.84 5.86 -3.61
C ARG A 124 -15.62 5.01 -2.61
N PHE A 125 -15.21 3.78 -2.38
CA PHE A 125 -15.84 2.88 -1.41
C PHE A 125 -15.82 3.47 0.00
N ARG A 126 -14.65 3.93 0.48
CA ARG A 126 -14.51 4.56 1.80
C ARG A 126 -15.45 5.76 1.97
N ARG A 127 -15.52 6.64 0.97
CA ARG A 127 -16.42 7.80 0.99
C ARG A 127 -17.89 7.38 1.08
N MET A 128 -18.30 6.36 0.33
CA MET A 128 -19.67 5.84 0.35
C MET A 128 -20.02 5.18 1.67
N SER A 129 -19.10 4.42 2.27
CA SER A 129 -19.31 3.80 3.59
C SER A 129 -19.43 4.83 4.70
N LEU A 130 -18.56 5.85 4.72
CA LEU A 130 -18.65 6.96 5.69
C LEU A 130 -19.90 7.82 5.50
N GLY A 131 -20.31 8.04 4.25
CA GLY A 131 -21.52 8.77 3.90
C GLY A 131 -22.81 7.95 4.00
N GLN A 132 -22.74 6.70 4.47
CA GLN A 132 -23.89 5.79 4.58
C GLN A 132 -24.71 5.65 3.29
N ALA A 133 -24.02 5.60 2.14
CA ALA A 133 -24.68 5.37 0.86
C ALA A 133 -25.44 4.02 0.86
N PRO A 134 -26.49 3.87 0.02
CA PRO A 134 -27.25 2.63 -0.09
C PRO A 134 -26.35 1.40 -0.25
N LEU A 135 -26.73 0.29 0.37
CA LEU A 135 -25.91 -0.91 0.40
C LEU A 135 -25.64 -1.46 -1.01
N ALA A 136 -26.65 -1.44 -1.89
CA ALA A 136 -26.52 -1.81 -3.29
C ALA A 136 -25.43 -1.02 -4.03
N ASP A 137 -25.32 0.29 -3.77
CA ASP A 137 -24.31 1.14 -4.40
C ASP A 137 -22.90 0.83 -3.88
N ARG A 138 -22.76 0.60 -2.57
CA ARG A 138 -21.49 0.19 -1.95
C ARG A 138 -21.03 -1.17 -2.49
N LEU A 139 -21.94 -2.15 -2.57
CA LEU A 139 -21.68 -3.47 -3.11
C LEU A 139 -21.19 -3.42 -4.57
N ARG A 140 -21.76 -2.54 -5.40
CA ARG A 140 -21.31 -2.36 -6.79
C ARG A 140 -19.85 -1.91 -6.90
N VAL A 141 -19.41 -1.02 -6.02
CA VAL A 141 -18.01 -0.58 -5.97
C VAL A 141 -17.11 -1.70 -5.42
N LEU A 142 -17.56 -2.42 -4.39
CA LEU A 142 -16.83 -3.54 -3.81
C LEU A 142 -16.58 -4.68 -4.82
N ARG A 143 -17.58 -5.03 -5.64
CA ARG A 143 -17.40 -5.96 -6.77
C ARG A 143 -16.40 -5.46 -7.81
N SER A 144 -16.31 -4.14 -7.99
CA SER A 144 -15.30 -3.54 -8.90
C SER A 144 -13.90 -3.62 -8.31
N ILE A 145 -13.75 -3.49 -6.98
CA ILE A 145 -12.49 -3.70 -6.26
C ILE A 145 -12.04 -5.16 -6.40
N GLN A 146 -12.94 -6.12 -6.11
CA GLN A 146 -12.64 -7.55 -6.23
C GLN A 146 -12.18 -7.92 -7.65
N ARG A 147 -12.83 -7.41 -8.70
CA ARG A 147 -12.42 -7.66 -10.09
C ARG A 147 -11.06 -7.05 -10.44
N ALA A 148 -10.69 -5.94 -9.79
CA ALA A 148 -9.40 -5.28 -10.01
C ALA A 148 -8.26 -5.90 -9.20
N ASP A 149 -8.57 -6.73 -8.20
CA ASP A 149 -7.62 -7.44 -7.33
C ASP A 149 -8.13 -8.87 -7.02
N PRO A 150 -8.10 -9.77 -8.03
CA PRO A 150 -8.66 -11.11 -7.89
C PRO A 150 -7.81 -12.05 -7.01
N ASP A 151 -6.54 -11.72 -6.76
CA ASP A 151 -5.60 -12.56 -6.01
C ASP A 151 -5.78 -12.47 -4.49
N HIS A 152 -6.67 -11.60 -4.00
CA HIS A 152 -6.89 -11.35 -2.58
C HIS A 152 -8.24 -11.87 -2.07
N ASP A 153 -8.21 -13.00 -1.36
CA ASP A 153 -9.38 -13.65 -0.75
C ASP A 153 -10.20 -12.75 0.20
N PHE A 154 -9.58 -11.70 0.74
CA PHE A 154 -10.25 -10.75 1.64
C PHE A 154 -11.45 -10.05 0.97
N TRP A 155 -11.33 -9.68 -0.30
CA TRP A 155 -12.42 -9.01 -1.02
C TRP A 155 -13.61 -9.92 -1.26
N GLU A 156 -13.37 -11.22 -1.45
CA GLU A 156 -14.46 -12.18 -1.59
C GLU A 156 -15.28 -12.28 -0.31
N ALA A 157 -14.62 -12.37 0.85
CA ALA A 157 -15.28 -12.41 2.14
C ALA A 157 -16.13 -11.15 2.39
N ASP A 158 -15.58 -9.97 2.08
CA ASP A 158 -16.30 -8.70 2.20
C ASP A 158 -17.50 -8.64 1.23
N VAL A 159 -17.35 -9.08 -0.03
CA VAL A 159 -18.46 -9.14 -1.00
C VAL A 159 -19.57 -10.05 -0.47
N ARG A 160 -19.22 -11.26 0.01
CA ARG A 160 -20.22 -12.19 0.56
C ARG A 160 -20.96 -11.60 1.75
N ALA A 161 -20.27 -10.88 2.64
CA ALA A 161 -20.91 -10.23 3.79
C ALA A 161 -21.89 -9.13 3.35
N TYR A 162 -21.49 -8.27 2.40
CA TYR A 162 -22.37 -7.23 1.85
C TYR A 162 -23.55 -7.82 1.06
N GLU A 163 -23.35 -8.92 0.35
CA GLU A 163 -24.41 -9.63 -0.36
C GLU A 163 -25.44 -10.21 0.59
N SER A 164 -25.02 -10.90 1.65
CA SER A 164 -25.96 -11.43 2.66
C SER A 164 -26.80 -10.30 3.27
N ALA A 165 -26.17 -9.18 3.64
CA ALA A 165 -26.90 -8.02 4.16
C ALA A 165 -27.87 -7.41 3.14
N ARG A 166 -27.50 -7.36 1.85
CA ARG A 166 -28.40 -6.87 0.80
C ARG A 166 -29.56 -7.82 0.54
N LEU A 167 -29.34 -9.13 0.60
CA LEU A 167 -30.41 -10.12 0.50
C LEU A 167 -31.41 -9.98 1.65
N GLU A 168 -30.95 -9.71 2.87
CA GLU A 168 -31.82 -9.40 4.01
C GLU A 168 -32.64 -8.11 3.79
N GLU A 169 -32.00 -7.03 3.30
CA GLU A 169 -32.71 -5.79 2.92
C GLU A 169 -33.79 -6.06 1.87
N LEU A 170 -33.46 -6.81 0.82
CA LEU A 170 -34.40 -7.14 -0.27
C LEU A 170 -35.60 -7.96 0.21
N VAL A 171 -35.41 -8.86 1.18
CA VAL A 171 -36.53 -9.61 1.78
C VAL A 171 -37.46 -8.68 2.56
N GLY A 172 -36.91 -7.70 3.28
CA GLY A 172 -37.69 -6.66 3.96
C GLY A 172 -38.46 -5.80 2.97
N GLU A 173 -37.76 -5.24 1.98
CA GLU A 173 -38.32 -4.42 0.90
C GLU A 173 -39.45 -5.17 0.18
N ALA A 174 -39.27 -6.47 -0.12
CA ALA A 174 -40.28 -7.28 -0.79
C ALA A 174 -41.56 -7.48 0.02
N LYS A 175 -41.44 -7.76 1.34
CA LYS A 175 -42.60 -7.92 2.23
C LYS A 175 -43.40 -6.62 2.35
N GLU A 176 -42.69 -5.50 2.43
CA GLU A 176 -43.32 -4.19 2.49
C GLU A 176 -44.03 -3.82 1.18
N ALA A 177 -43.38 -4.07 0.04
CA ALA A 177 -43.97 -3.86 -1.28
C ALA A 177 -45.22 -4.72 -1.49
N ASP A 178 -45.19 -5.98 -1.07
CA ASP A 178 -46.35 -6.89 -1.10
C ASP A 178 -47.52 -6.35 -0.25
N THR A 179 -47.22 -5.89 0.97
CA THR A 179 -48.23 -5.28 1.85
C THR A 179 -48.87 -4.03 1.24
N ARG A 180 -48.09 -3.23 0.49
CA ARG A 180 -48.57 -2.03 -0.20
C ARG A 180 -49.22 -2.32 -1.56
N GLY A 181 -49.10 -3.56 -2.06
CA GLY A 181 -49.52 -3.92 -3.43
C GLY A 181 -48.68 -3.24 -4.52
N ASP A 182 -47.44 -2.86 -4.23
CA ASP A 182 -46.53 -2.20 -5.19
C ASP A 182 -45.83 -3.24 -6.07
N LEU A 183 -46.52 -3.66 -7.13
CA LEU A 183 -46.00 -4.63 -8.09
C LEU A 183 -44.73 -4.15 -8.80
N ALA A 184 -44.58 -2.83 -9.01
CA ALA A 184 -43.41 -2.29 -9.71
C ALA A 184 -42.13 -2.43 -8.86
N GLU A 185 -42.24 -2.20 -7.56
CA GLU A 185 -41.15 -2.40 -6.60
C GLU A 185 -40.77 -3.90 -6.51
N ILE A 186 -41.76 -4.80 -6.47
CA ILE A 186 -41.52 -6.26 -6.49
C ILE A 186 -40.79 -6.68 -7.77
N GLU A 187 -41.16 -6.16 -8.93
CA GLU A 187 -40.48 -6.44 -10.20
C GLU A 187 -39.02 -5.95 -10.19
N GLN A 188 -38.74 -4.78 -9.60
CA GLN A 188 -37.37 -4.27 -9.45
C GLN A 188 -36.52 -5.17 -8.55
N ILE A 189 -37.07 -5.59 -7.42
CA ILE A 189 -36.41 -6.53 -6.48
C ILE A 189 -36.10 -7.86 -7.18
N LEU A 190 -37.07 -8.42 -7.91
CA LEU A 190 -36.86 -9.64 -8.69
C LEU A 190 -35.80 -9.45 -9.79
N GLY A 191 -35.75 -8.27 -10.40
CA GLY A 191 -34.73 -7.88 -11.36
C GLY A 191 -33.32 -7.90 -10.73
N GLU A 192 -33.15 -7.32 -9.54
CA GLU A 192 -31.88 -7.32 -8.80
C GLU A 192 -31.45 -8.74 -8.41
N LEU A 193 -32.37 -9.56 -7.89
CA LEU A 193 -32.11 -10.94 -7.49
C LEU A 193 -31.69 -11.81 -8.69
N ARG A 194 -32.30 -11.64 -9.86
CA ARG A 194 -31.99 -12.42 -11.07
C ARG A 194 -30.75 -11.90 -11.81
N GLY A 195 -30.50 -10.60 -11.77
CA GLY A 195 -29.43 -9.96 -12.52
C GLY A 195 -28.09 -9.87 -11.80
N GLY A 196 -28.05 -10.08 -10.48
CA GLY A 196 -26.83 -9.92 -9.69
C GLY A 196 -25.82 -11.05 -9.86
N GLU A 197 -24.54 -10.70 -9.96
CA GLU A 197 -23.39 -11.61 -9.83
C GLU A 197 -23.22 -12.03 -8.35
N TRP A 198 -24.21 -12.73 -7.81
CA TRP A 198 -24.23 -13.14 -6.41
C TRP A 198 -23.23 -14.27 -6.16
N LEU A 199 -22.24 -14.05 -5.30
CA LEU A 199 -21.38 -15.10 -4.78
C LEU A 199 -22.13 -15.95 -3.73
N THR A 200 -23.00 -15.30 -2.96
CA THR A 200 -23.92 -15.96 -2.02
C THR A 200 -25.24 -16.25 -2.72
N SER A 201 -25.57 -17.53 -2.92
CA SER A 201 -26.80 -17.92 -3.63
C SER A 201 -28.04 -17.32 -2.98
N PRO A 202 -28.87 -16.55 -3.72
CA PRO A 202 -30.13 -16.01 -3.20
C PRO A 202 -31.12 -17.09 -2.74
N ALA A 203 -31.04 -18.29 -3.32
CA ALA A 203 -31.89 -19.43 -2.96
C ALA A 203 -31.62 -19.97 -1.54
N ALA A 204 -30.43 -19.73 -0.98
CA ALA A 204 -30.11 -20.15 0.39
C ALA A 204 -30.87 -19.34 1.45
N HIS A 205 -31.27 -18.10 1.14
CA HIS A 205 -31.97 -17.20 2.06
C HIS A 205 -33.50 -17.37 2.02
N THR A 206 -34.05 -18.03 1.00
CA THR A 206 -35.50 -18.24 0.84
C THR A 206 -36.06 -19.28 1.81
N ASN A 207 -35.23 -20.23 2.29
CA ASN A 207 -35.64 -21.29 3.23
C ASN A 207 -35.97 -20.79 4.65
N ALA A 208 -35.73 -19.51 4.96
CA ALA A 208 -36.09 -18.91 6.25
C ALA A 208 -37.51 -18.34 6.28
N ILE A 209 -38.23 -18.35 5.16
CA ILE A 209 -39.58 -17.74 5.04
C ILE A 209 -40.70 -18.78 5.28
N ASP A 210 -40.38 -20.08 5.25
CA ASP A 210 -41.33 -21.19 5.48
C ASP A 210 -41.36 -21.72 6.94
N LYS A 211 -40.95 -20.92 7.93
CA LYS A 211 -41.12 -21.23 9.36
C LYS A 211 -41.76 -20.07 10.12
#